data_AF-A0A0F8X1N8-F1
#
_entry.id   AF-A0A0F8X1N8-F1
#
_cell.length_a   1.000
_cell.length_b   1.000
_cell.length_c   1.000
_cell.angle_alpha   90.00
_cell.angle_beta   90.00
_cell.angle_gamma   90.00
#
_symmetry.space_group_name_H-M   'P 1'
#
loop_
_entity.id
_entity.type
_entity.pdbx_description
1 polymer ?
#
loop_
_entity_poly.entity_id
_entity_poly.type
_entity_poly.pdbx_seq_one_letter_code
_entity_poly.pdbx_strand_id
1 'polypeptide(L)'
;MTAKKIPTHTQQNTKPTKTRTEKEALDLLKVLPVEGDQDQTTVKAKKPRKKLKPLDLGRPPTLTPKLVDQICDKIQSSGAYPVIVAQSLGVPLDTFEKRMREDLDFQRRIEGARAEAEVGMTTRIHGAPTWHGAAWMLERTRPERYAPKSYMAIDARAAAGMGDEELQRIVLGIVQSRGLAEEANSETGQDEPVEMVNGPDGEYQAKD
;
A
#
# COMPACT_ATOMS: atom_id res chain seq x y z
N MET A 1 4.09 61.07 -2.73
CA MET A 1 4.69 59.73 -2.63
C MET A 1 4.59 59.27 -1.17
N THR A 2 3.52 58.57 -0.82
CA THR A 2 3.21 58.17 0.57
C THR A 2 3.45 56.67 0.72
N ALA A 3 4.49 56.32 1.49
CA ALA A 3 4.85 54.95 1.79
C ALA A 3 3.80 54.31 2.73
N LYS A 4 3.07 53.30 2.23
CA LYS A 4 2.16 52.49 3.04
C LYS A 4 3.00 51.52 3.90
N LYS A 5 2.99 51.74 5.22
CA LYS A 5 3.52 50.81 6.23
C LYS A 5 2.76 49.47 6.14
N ILE A 6 3.49 48.39 5.91
CA ILE A 6 2.97 47.02 5.98
C ILE A 6 2.95 46.61 7.45
N PRO A 7 1.81 46.14 8.01
CA PRO A 7 1.74 45.73 9.40
C PRO A 7 2.45 44.37 9.59
N THR A 8 3.41 44.35 10.52
CA THR A 8 4.11 43.16 10.99
C THR A 8 3.16 42.30 11.82
N HIS A 9 2.79 41.13 11.32
CA HIS A 9 1.95 40.19 12.04
C HIS A 9 2.79 39.45 13.11
N THR A 10 2.65 39.88 14.36
CA THR A 10 3.20 39.20 15.54
C THR A 10 2.51 37.85 15.73
N GLN A 11 3.25 36.75 15.53
CA GLN A 11 2.76 35.40 15.82
C GLN A 11 2.59 35.21 17.33
N GLN A 12 1.37 34.94 17.77
CA GLN A 12 1.09 34.52 19.14
C GLN A 12 1.46 33.04 19.30
N ASN A 13 2.39 32.79 20.20
CA ASN A 13 2.88 31.48 20.58
C ASN A 13 1.84 30.79 21.50
N THR A 14 0.98 29.95 20.93
CA THR A 14 0.03 29.14 21.71
C THR A 14 0.73 27.88 22.23
N LYS A 15 0.87 27.80 23.55
CA LYS A 15 1.41 26.62 24.26
C LYS A 15 0.52 25.39 24.00
N PRO A 16 1.08 24.19 23.78
CA PRO A 16 0.29 22.96 23.72
C PRO A 16 -0.17 22.57 25.13
N THR A 17 -1.49 22.60 25.35
CA THR A 17 -2.16 22.05 26.53
C THR A 17 -2.04 20.53 26.48
N LYS A 18 -1.27 19.94 27.40
CA LYS A 18 -1.24 18.49 27.62
C LYS A 18 -2.56 18.07 28.26
N THR A 19 -3.48 17.53 27.46
CA THR A 19 -4.66 16.84 27.97
C THR A 19 -4.23 15.51 28.59
N ARG A 20 -4.42 15.49 29.91
CA ARG A 20 -4.24 14.39 30.85
C ARG A 20 -5.43 13.44 30.72
N THR A 21 -5.30 12.39 29.91
CA THR A 21 -6.20 11.22 29.97
C THR A 21 -5.61 10.05 29.16
N GLU A 22 -4.55 9.42 29.67
CA GLU A 22 -4.05 8.15 29.08
C GLU A 22 -3.59 7.14 30.16
N LYS A 23 -3.84 7.45 31.44
CA LYS A 23 -3.44 6.58 32.56
C LYS A 23 -4.56 5.64 33.04
N GLU A 24 -5.71 5.64 32.38
CA GLU A 24 -6.91 4.90 32.84
C GLU A 24 -7.41 3.85 31.82
N ALA A 25 -6.86 3.81 30.60
CA ALA A 25 -7.26 2.82 29.58
C ALA A 25 -6.40 1.54 29.58
N LEU A 26 -5.36 1.46 30.43
CA LEU A 26 -4.38 0.36 30.42
C LEU A 26 -4.57 -0.68 31.55
N ASP A 27 -5.62 -0.56 32.37
CA ASP A 27 -5.86 -1.47 33.50
C ASP A 27 -7.11 -2.36 33.34
N LEU A 28 -7.77 -2.35 32.18
CA LEU A 28 -8.97 -3.17 31.89
C LEU A 28 -8.74 -4.36 30.94
N LEU A 29 -7.49 -4.69 30.61
CA LEU A 29 -7.15 -5.85 29.75
C LEU A 29 -6.37 -6.96 30.48
N LYS A 30 -6.50 -7.04 31.80
CA LYS A 30 -6.12 -8.23 32.56
C LYS A 30 -7.30 -9.19 32.65
N VAL A 31 -7.00 -10.46 32.40
CA VAL A 31 -7.76 -11.68 32.71
C VAL A 31 -8.68 -12.19 31.59
N LEU A 32 -8.13 -13.04 30.73
CA LEU A 32 -8.55 -14.45 30.67
C LEU A 32 -7.32 -15.35 30.48
N PRO A 33 -7.05 -16.29 31.41
CA PRO A 33 -6.07 -17.35 31.20
C PRO A 33 -6.65 -18.39 30.25
N VAL A 34 -6.01 -18.59 29.10
CA VAL A 34 -6.26 -19.75 28.25
C VAL A 34 -5.40 -20.88 28.79
N GLU A 35 -5.98 -21.68 29.69
CA GLU A 35 -5.45 -23.00 30.03
C GLU A 35 -5.78 -23.94 28.87
N GLY A 36 -4.75 -24.31 28.11
CA GLY A 36 -4.84 -25.23 26.98
C GLY A 36 -3.58 -26.08 26.91
N ASP A 37 -3.80 -27.38 27.06
CA ASP A 37 -2.91 -28.52 27.25
C ASP A 37 -1.49 -28.47 26.69
N GLN A 38 -0.58 -28.99 27.51
CA GLN A 38 0.81 -29.27 27.18
C GLN A 38 0.95 -30.66 26.54
N ASP A 39 1.05 -30.71 25.20
CA ASP A 39 1.64 -31.87 24.53
C ASP A 39 3.17 -31.78 24.57
N GLN A 40 3.75 -32.38 25.62
CA GLN A 40 5.19 -32.56 25.77
C GLN A 40 5.70 -33.67 24.83
N THR A 41 5.90 -33.36 23.55
CA THR A 41 6.73 -34.21 22.69
C THR A 41 8.21 -34.03 23.06
N THR A 42 8.80 -35.04 23.68
CA THR A 42 10.21 -35.08 24.08
C THR A 42 11.12 -35.27 22.85
N VAL A 43 11.39 -34.17 22.13
CA VAL A 43 12.38 -34.17 21.05
C VAL A 43 13.78 -34.32 21.66
N LYS A 44 14.38 -35.50 21.47
CA LYS A 44 15.75 -35.83 21.92
C LYS A 44 16.73 -34.71 21.56
N ALA A 45 17.34 -34.12 22.59
CA ALA A 45 18.24 -32.99 22.50
C ALA A 45 19.40 -33.25 21.52
N LYS A 46 19.33 -32.63 20.35
CA LYS A 46 20.43 -32.57 19.38
C LYS A 46 21.57 -31.78 20.02
N LYS A 47 22.77 -32.37 20.06
CA LYS A 47 23.98 -31.73 20.62
C LYS A 47 24.10 -30.28 20.12
N PRO A 48 24.43 -29.30 20.98
CA PRO A 48 24.54 -27.91 20.57
C PRO A 48 25.58 -27.80 19.47
N ARG A 49 25.13 -27.43 18.26
CA ARG A 49 26.05 -27.10 17.16
C ARG A 49 26.93 -25.96 17.65
N LYS A 50 28.25 -26.17 17.65
CA LYS A 50 29.23 -25.11 17.95
C LYS A 50 28.88 -23.90 17.08
N LYS A 51 28.63 -22.75 17.69
CA LYS A 51 28.37 -21.49 16.97
C LYS A 51 29.60 -21.19 16.11
N LEU A 52 29.52 -21.51 14.81
CA LEU A 52 30.53 -21.07 13.86
C LEU A 52 30.49 -19.55 13.86
N LYS A 53 31.67 -18.91 13.92
CA LYS A 53 31.76 -17.47 13.68
C LYS A 53 31.14 -17.22 12.30
N PRO A 54 30.26 -16.22 12.13
CA PRO A 54 29.72 -15.89 10.82
C PRO A 54 30.91 -15.73 9.89
N LEU A 55 30.94 -16.53 8.81
CA LEU A 55 31.92 -16.30 7.77
C LEU A 55 31.72 -14.87 7.30
N ASP A 56 32.82 -14.16 7.10
CA ASP A 56 32.86 -12.80 6.59
C ASP A 56 32.33 -12.84 5.14
N LEU A 57 31.00 -12.89 5.02
CA LEU A 57 30.28 -12.89 3.76
C LEU A 57 30.54 -11.51 3.16
N GLY A 58 31.43 -11.48 2.17
CA GLY A 58 31.80 -10.25 1.48
C GLY A 58 30.58 -9.41 1.10
N ARG A 59 30.80 -8.09 1.11
CA ARG A 59 29.85 -6.97 0.91
C ARG A 59 28.58 -7.08 1.79
N PRO A 60 28.41 -6.18 2.78
CA PRO A 60 27.23 -6.19 3.63
C PRO A 60 25.94 -6.09 2.79
N PRO A 61 24.84 -6.74 3.24
CA PRO A 61 23.57 -6.70 2.55
C PRO A 61 23.14 -5.23 2.40
N THR A 62 22.93 -4.81 1.16
CA THR A 62 22.75 -3.41 0.81
C THR A 62 21.43 -2.84 1.33
N LEU A 63 20.46 -3.70 1.68
CA LEU A 63 19.16 -3.30 2.21
C LEU A 63 18.98 -3.81 3.65
N THR A 64 19.28 -2.96 4.62
CA THR A 64 19.04 -3.24 6.04
C THR A 64 17.58 -2.94 6.41
N PRO A 65 16.98 -3.59 7.44
CA PRO A 65 15.61 -3.27 7.87
C PRO A 65 15.41 -1.78 8.20
N LYS A 66 16.44 -1.14 8.78
CA LYS A 66 16.44 0.30 9.05
C LYS A 66 16.31 1.14 7.77
N LEU A 67 16.95 0.73 6.68
CA LEU A 67 16.80 1.42 5.39
C LEU A 67 15.39 1.23 4.83
N VAL A 68 14.77 0.06 5.01
CA VAL A 68 13.38 -0.18 4.62
C VAL A 68 12.45 0.80 5.33
N ASP A 69 12.60 0.95 6.65
CA ASP A 69 11.80 1.88 7.45
C ASP A 69 11.98 3.32 6.92
N GLN A 70 13.21 3.74 6.66
CA GLN A 70 13.52 5.05 6.10
C GLN A 70 12.94 5.27 4.69
N ILE A 71 12.87 4.23 3.86
CA ILE A 71 12.24 4.29 2.54
C ILE A 71 10.73 4.51 2.72
N CYS A 72 10.06 3.73 3.58
CA CYS A 72 8.63 3.86 3.85
C CYS A 72 8.28 5.26 4.39
N ASP A 73 9.02 5.76 5.38
CA ASP A 73 8.80 7.09 5.97
C ASP A 73 8.93 8.21 4.92
N LYS A 74 9.93 8.11 4.03
CA LYS A 74 10.12 9.06 2.94
C LYS A 74 9.01 8.98 1.89
N ILE A 75 8.52 7.79 1.56
CA ILE A 75 7.39 7.60 0.64
C ILE A 75 6.12 8.22 1.25
N GLN A 76 5.82 7.93 2.51
CA GLN A 76 4.65 8.47 3.22
C GLN A 76 4.66 10.01 3.26
N SER A 77 5.81 10.60 3.61
CA SER A 77 5.93 12.05 3.78
C SER A 77 5.93 12.84 2.47
N SER A 78 6.61 12.33 1.44
CA SER A 78 6.80 13.04 0.16
C SER A 78 5.82 12.62 -0.93
N GLY A 79 5.31 11.39 -0.89
CA GLY A 79 4.58 10.76 -1.99
C GLY A 79 5.41 10.50 -3.25
N ALA A 80 6.74 10.54 -3.14
CA ALA A 80 7.63 10.28 -4.27
C ALA A 80 7.64 8.79 -4.68
N TYR A 81 8.12 8.53 -5.89
CA TYR A 81 8.19 7.17 -6.43
C TYR A 81 9.20 6.31 -5.64
N PRO A 82 8.87 5.06 -5.23
CA PRO A 82 9.69 4.26 -4.32
C PRO A 82 11.14 4.07 -4.79
N VAL A 83 11.33 3.84 -6.09
CA VAL A 83 12.67 3.64 -6.68
C VAL A 83 13.55 4.87 -6.50
N ILE A 84 13.01 6.08 -6.73
CA ILE A 84 13.75 7.34 -6.58
C ILE A 84 14.12 7.56 -5.11
N VAL A 85 13.19 7.25 -4.19
CA VAL A 85 13.46 7.31 -2.75
C VAL A 85 14.58 6.34 -2.35
N ALA A 86 14.53 5.09 -2.82
CA ALA A 86 15.55 4.09 -2.55
C ALA A 86 16.94 4.51 -3.08
N GLN A 87 17.00 5.00 -4.32
CA GLN A 87 18.23 5.53 -4.91
C GLN A 87 18.79 6.72 -4.13
N SER A 88 17.93 7.62 -3.64
CA SER A 88 18.35 8.75 -2.80
C SER A 88 18.99 8.33 -1.47
N LEU A 89 18.71 7.11 -1.00
CA LEU A 89 19.29 6.51 0.20
C LEU A 89 20.50 5.60 -0.12
N GLY A 90 20.96 5.58 -1.36
CA GLY A 90 22.11 4.79 -1.81
C GLY A 90 21.82 3.33 -2.11
N VAL A 91 20.55 2.95 -2.24
CA VAL A 91 20.14 1.59 -2.64
C VAL A 91 20.13 1.50 -4.17
N PRO A 92 20.92 0.61 -4.80
CA PRO A 92 20.89 0.41 -6.24
C PRO A 92 19.53 -0.11 -6.72
N LEU A 93 19.14 0.26 -7.95
CA LEU A 93 17.88 -0.15 -8.57
C LEU A 93 17.69 -1.67 -8.54
N ASP A 94 18.68 -2.41 -9.07
CA ASP A 94 18.63 -3.87 -9.15
C ASP A 94 18.42 -4.53 -7.79
N THR A 95 19.01 -3.96 -6.73
CA THR A 95 18.85 -4.48 -5.36
C THR A 95 17.43 -4.27 -4.87
N PHE A 96 16.87 -3.08 -5.10
CA PHE A 96 15.51 -2.75 -4.70
C PHE A 96 14.48 -3.61 -5.45
N GLU A 97 14.61 -3.71 -6.78
CA GLU A 97 13.70 -4.50 -7.61
C GLU A 97 13.78 -6.00 -7.32
N LYS A 98 14.99 -6.53 -7.13
CA LYS A 98 15.19 -7.91 -6.68
C LYS A 98 14.46 -8.15 -5.36
N ARG A 99 14.62 -7.23 -4.39
CA ARG A 99 13.95 -7.38 -3.09
C ARG A 99 12.43 -7.28 -3.21
N MET A 100 11.90 -6.34 -4.01
CA MET A 100 10.47 -6.22 -4.29
C MET A 100 9.88 -7.52 -4.86
N ARG A 101 10.66 -8.29 -5.64
CA ARG A 101 10.21 -9.57 -6.22
C ARG A 101 10.32 -10.74 -5.25
N GLU A 102 11.37 -10.77 -4.43
CA GLU A 102 11.68 -11.91 -3.55
C GLU A 102 10.98 -11.85 -2.19
N ASP A 103 10.63 -10.65 -1.71
CA ASP A 103 10.10 -10.42 -0.36
C ASP A 103 8.73 -9.73 -0.43
N LEU A 104 7.67 -10.54 -0.28
CA LEU A 104 6.28 -10.07 -0.31
C LEU A 104 5.95 -9.14 0.86
N ASP A 105 6.57 -9.31 2.02
CA ASP A 105 6.33 -8.42 3.16
C ASP A 105 6.95 -7.05 2.90
N PHE A 106 8.15 -7.01 2.31
CA PHE A 106 8.75 -5.76 1.86
C PHE A 106 7.86 -5.06 0.82
N GLN A 107 7.35 -5.79 -0.17
CA GLN A 107 6.41 -5.25 -1.16
C GLN A 107 5.17 -4.66 -0.49
N ARG A 108 4.51 -5.40 0.41
CA ARG A 108 3.32 -4.95 1.15
C ARG A 108 3.59 -3.69 1.95
N ARG A 109 4.75 -3.58 2.60
CA ARG A 109 5.16 -2.39 3.35
C ARG A 109 5.30 -1.16 2.44
N ILE A 110 5.91 -1.33 1.27
CA ILE A 110 6.07 -0.24 0.28
C ILE A 110 4.70 0.18 -0.27
N GLU A 111 3.82 -0.77 -0.58
CA GLU A 111 2.46 -0.49 -1.05
C GLU A 111 1.61 0.21 0.02
N GLY A 112 1.69 -0.23 1.27
CA GLY A 112 1.04 0.44 2.41
C GLY A 112 1.51 1.89 2.57
N ALA A 113 2.82 2.13 2.53
CA ALA A 113 3.39 3.48 2.57
C ALA A 113 2.88 4.37 1.41
N ARG A 114 2.71 3.82 0.21
CA ARG A 114 2.13 4.55 -0.94
C ARG A 114 0.66 4.88 -0.76
N ALA A 115 -0.11 3.97 -0.19
CA ALA A 115 -1.53 4.17 0.10
C ALA A 115 -1.70 5.28 1.16
N GLU A 116 -0.91 5.25 2.22
CA GLU A 116 -0.92 6.31 3.25
C GLU A 116 -0.53 7.67 2.69
N ALA A 117 0.48 7.74 1.80
CA ALA A 117 0.84 8.97 1.11
C ALA A 117 -0.33 9.56 0.29
N GLU A 118 -1.11 8.70 -0.37
CA GLU A 118 -2.30 9.05 -1.16
C GLU A 118 -3.43 9.62 -0.29
N VAL A 119 -3.69 8.97 0.85
CA VAL A 119 -4.63 9.46 1.86
C VAL A 119 -4.18 10.82 2.39
N GLY A 120 -2.89 10.98 2.66
CA GLY A 120 -2.30 12.25 3.07
C GLY A 120 -2.49 13.37 2.04
N MET A 121 -2.29 13.10 0.75
CA MET A 121 -2.56 14.05 -0.33
C MET A 121 -4.03 14.42 -0.43
N THR A 122 -4.92 13.44 -0.35
CA THR A 122 -6.39 13.66 -0.42
C THR A 122 -6.87 14.51 0.75
N THR A 123 -6.30 14.29 1.95
CA THR A 123 -6.59 15.08 3.14
C THR A 123 -6.12 16.53 2.97
N ARG A 124 -4.93 16.75 2.39
CA ARG A 124 -4.42 18.09 2.07
C ARG A 124 -5.32 18.83 1.09
N ILE A 125 -5.89 18.14 0.10
CA ILE A 125 -6.86 18.72 -0.86
C ILE A 125 -8.10 19.25 -0.13
N HIS A 126 -8.68 18.47 0.78
CA HIS A 126 -9.89 18.87 1.51
C HIS A 126 -9.71 20.10 2.39
N GLY A 127 -8.51 20.29 2.96
CA GLY A 127 -8.22 21.39 3.89
C GLY A 127 -7.55 22.62 3.27
N ALA A 128 -7.11 22.57 2.01
CA ALA A 128 -6.30 23.63 1.42
C ALA A 128 -7.15 24.71 0.72
N PRO A 129 -6.81 26.00 0.87
CA PRO A 129 -7.45 27.08 0.11
C PRO A 129 -7.14 26.97 -1.40
N THR A 130 -6.03 26.35 -1.78
CA THR A 130 -5.56 26.15 -3.16
C THR A 130 -5.36 24.67 -3.46
N TRP A 131 -6.48 23.94 -3.53
CA TRP A 131 -6.51 22.49 -3.74
C TRP A 131 -6.04 22.02 -5.13
N HIS A 132 -6.08 22.89 -6.14
CA HIS A 132 -5.76 22.58 -7.55
C HIS A 132 -4.38 21.95 -7.74
N GLY A 133 -3.35 22.40 -7.01
CA GLY A 133 -1.99 21.87 -7.16
C GLY A 133 -1.87 20.41 -6.72
N ALA A 134 -2.52 20.06 -5.60
CA ALA A 134 -2.53 18.70 -5.10
C ALA A 134 -3.43 17.79 -5.95
N ALA A 135 -4.57 18.30 -6.45
CA ALA A 135 -5.40 17.58 -7.41
C ALA A 135 -4.65 17.28 -8.71
N TRP A 136 -3.95 18.27 -9.26
CA TRP A 136 -3.14 18.09 -10.46
C TRP A 136 -2.02 17.05 -10.29
N MET A 137 -1.40 16.99 -9.11
CA MET A 137 -0.41 15.95 -8.80
C MET A 137 -1.04 14.56 -8.74
N LEU A 138 -2.23 14.40 -8.16
CA LEU A 138 -2.93 13.11 -8.13
C LEU A 138 -3.30 12.64 -9.55
N GLU A 139 -3.80 13.54 -10.40
CA GLU A 139 -4.14 13.24 -11.80
C GLU A 139 -2.96 12.68 -12.59
N ARG A 140 -1.74 13.21 -12.38
CA ARG A 140 -0.54 12.76 -13.11
C ARG A 140 0.10 11.52 -12.52
N THR A 141 0.02 11.34 -11.21
CA THR A 141 0.66 10.19 -10.53
C THR A 141 -0.21 8.94 -10.56
N ARG A 142 -1.53 9.11 -10.62
CA ARG A 142 -2.53 8.03 -10.62
C ARG A 142 -3.68 8.34 -11.60
N PRO A 143 -3.38 8.49 -12.90
CA PRO A 143 -4.39 8.84 -13.89
C PRO A 143 -5.53 7.83 -13.96
N GLU A 144 -5.25 6.55 -13.70
CA GLU A 144 -6.27 5.48 -13.70
C GLU A 144 -7.40 5.72 -12.69
N ARG A 145 -7.11 6.40 -11.58
CA ARG A 145 -8.08 6.73 -10.53
C ARG A 145 -8.61 8.15 -10.63
N TYR A 146 -7.71 9.11 -10.88
CA TYR A 146 -8.00 10.53 -10.70
C TYR A 146 -8.06 11.33 -12.00
N ALA A 147 -7.59 10.79 -13.13
CA ALA A 147 -7.76 11.51 -14.39
C ALA A 147 -9.26 11.74 -14.62
N PRO A 148 -9.64 12.88 -15.24
CA PRO A 148 -10.99 13.09 -15.69
C PRO A 148 -11.41 11.87 -16.50
N LYS A 149 -12.33 11.07 -15.95
CA LYS A 149 -12.93 9.99 -16.72
C LYS A 149 -13.65 10.70 -17.83
N SER A 150 -13.10 10.64 -19.05
CA SER A 150 -13.91 10.84 -20.23
C SER A 150 -14.87 9.68 -20.24
N TYR A 151 -15.92 9.78 -19.42
CA TYR A 151 -17.21 9.31 -19.88
C TYR A 151 -17.31 9.99 -21.23
N MET A 152 -17.11 9.20 -22.30
CA MET A 152 -17.56 9.63 -23.59
C MET A 152 -18.98 10.08 -23.29
N ALA A 153 -19.20 11.39 -23.31
CA ALA A 153 -20.48 11.91 -23.62
C ALA A 153 -20.71 11.31 -25.01
N ILE A 154 -21.25 10.10 -25.03
CA ILE A 154 -22.03 9.60 -26.14
C ILE A 154 -23.05 10.71 -26.22
N ASP A 155 -22.76 11.66 -27.10
CA ASP A 155 -23.50 12.90 -27.21
C ASP A 155 -24.96 12.47 -27.22
N ALA A 156 -25.76 12.95 -26.26
CA ALA A 156 -27.20 12.68 -26.28
C ALA A 156 -27.81 13.11 -27.64
N ARG A 157 -27.08 13.95 -28.40
CA ARG A 157 -27.33 14.32 -29.78
C ARG A 157 -27.07 13.22 -30.82
N ALA A 158 -26.11 12.33 -30.61
CA ALA A 158 -25.94 11.09 -31.39
C ALA A 158 -27.01 10.06 -31.01
N ALA A 159 -27.41 9.98 -29.73
CA ALA A 159 -28.51 9.14 -29.27
C ALA A 159 -29.90 9.64 -29.74
N ALA A 160 -30.07 10.93 -30.02
CA ALA A 160 -31.34 11.50 -30.51
C ALA A 160 -31.72 11.06 -31.94
N GLY A 161 -30.84 10.37 -32.66
CA GLY A 161 -31.11 9.81 -34.00
C GLY A 161 -30.73 8.35 -34.18
N MET A 162 -30.06 7.72 -33.20
CA MET A 162 -29.76 6.30 -33.22
C MET A 162 -30.92 5.53 -32.60
N GLY A 163 -31.44 4.53 -33.32
CA GLY A 163 -32.41 3.60 -32.75
C GLY A 163 -31.82 2.85 -31.55
N ASP A 164 -32.68 2.46 -30.62
CA ASP A 164 -32.30 1.82 -29.36
C ASP A 164 -31.39 0.58 -29.56
N GLU A 165 -31.57 -0.16 -30.66
CA GLU A 165 -30.72 -1.29 -31.05
C GLU A 165 -29.26 -0.91 -31.35
N GLU A 166 -29.03 0.27 -31.92
CA GLU A 166 -27.70 0.70 -32.33
C GLU A 166 -26.92 1.22 -31.12
N LEU A 167 -27.61 1.88 -30.19
CA LEU A 167 -27.07 2.18 -28.86
C LEU A 167 -26.74 0.90 -28.10
N GLN A 168 -27.62 -0.10 -28.12
CA GLN A 168 -27.34 -1.39 -27.48
C GLN A 168 -26.11 -2.07 -28.09
N ARG A 169 -25.92 -2.03 -29.41
CA ARG A 169 -24.72 -2.56 -30.07
C ARG A 169 -23.44 -1.82 -29.67
N ILE A 170 -23.46 -0.50 -29.60
CA ILE A 170 -22.29 0.29 -29.21
C ILE A 170 -21.95 0.02 -27.73
N VAL A 171 -22.96 0.00 -26.86
CA VAL A 171 -22.76 -0.29 -25.43
C VAL A 171 -22.26 -1.72 -25.23
N LEU A 172 -22.86 -2.73 -25.89
CA LEU A 172 -22.37 -4.11 -25.83
C LEU A 172 -20.95 -4.25 -26.37
N GLY A 173 -20.62 -3.57 -27.47
CA GLY A 173 -19.28 -3.60 -28.05
C GLY A 173 -18.22 -3.03 -27.11
N ILE A 174 -18.53 -1.94 -26.40
CA ILE A 174 -17.64 -1.35 -25.39
C ILE A 174 -17.48 -2.26 -24.17
N VAL A 175 -18.57 -2.88 -23.70
CA VAL A 175 -18.54 -3.81 -22.56
C VAL A 175 -17.76 -5.08 -22.90
N GLN A 176 -17.96 -5.65 -24.09
CA GLN A 176 -17.21 -6.83 -24.57
C GLN A 176 -15.73 -6.51 -24.80
N SER A 177 -15.41 -5.33 -25.32
CA SER A 177 -14.01 -4.90 -25.49
C SER A 177 -13.30 -4.69 -24.14
N ARG A 178 -14.05 -4.39 -23.06
CA ARG A 178 -13.51 -4.32 -21.70
C ARG A 178 -13.32 -5.69 -21.06
N GLY A 179 -14.26 -6.62 -21.25
CA GLY A 179 -14.13 -7.99 -20.74
C GLY A 179 -12.91 -8.72 -21.29
N LEU A 180 -12.60 -8.52 -22.58
CA LEU A 180 -11.43 -9.14 -23.21
C LEU A 180 -10.08 -8.58 -22.72
N ALA A 181 -10.04 -7.36 -22.18
CA ALA A 181 -8.82 -6.79 -21.59
C ALA A 181 -8.58 -7.25 -20.14
N GLU A 182 -9.65 -7.65 -19.44
CA GLU A 182 -9.55 -8.18 -18.07
C GLU A 182 -9.14 -9.66 -18.06
N GLU A 183 -9.64 -10.47 -19.01
CA GLU A 183 -9.26 -11.89 -19.12
C GLU A 183 -7.80 -12.10 -19.54
N ALA A 184 -7.23 -11.19 -20.36
CA ALA A 184 -5.81 -11.25 -20.71
C ALA A 184 -4.85 -11.02 -19.52
N ASN A 185 -5.36 -10.51 -18.40
CA ASN A 185 -4.57 -10.27 -17.18
C ASN A 185 -4.86 -11.31 -16.07
N SER A 186 -5.82 -12.22 -16.26
CA SER A 186 -6.10 -13.31 -15.31
C SER A 186 -5.44 -14.64 -15.69
N GLU A 187 -4.77 -14.72 -16.85
CA GLU A 187 -4.21 -15.98 -17.38
C GLU A 187 -2.81 -16.34 -16.84
N THR A 188 -2.30 -15.66 -15.79
CA THR A 188 -0.99 -15.98 -15.18
C THR A 188 -1.05 -16.50 -13.75
N GLY A 189 -2.22 -16.95 -13.28
CA GLY A 189 -2.39 -17.66 -12.02
C GLY A 189 -2.91 -19.07 -12.28
N GLN A 190 -2.03 -19.99 -12.66
CA GLN A 190 -2.32 -21.42 -12.52
C GLN A 190 -2.42 -21.71 -11.01
N ASP A 191 -3.62 -21.56 -10.46
CA ASP A 191 -4.00 -22.27 -9.24
C ASP A 191 -3.96 -23.76 -9.59
N GLU A 192 -2.84 -24.39 -9.28
CA GLU A 192 -2.73 -25.84 -9.22
C GLU A 192 -3.90 -26.35 -8.35
N PRO A 193 -4.73 -27.29 -8.85
CA PRO A 193 -5.80 -27.85 -8.05
C PRO A 193 -5.17 -28.49 -6.81
N VAL A 194 -5.46 -27.92 -5.64
CA VAL A 194 -5.10 -28.54 -4.36
C VAL A 194 -5.80 -29.90 -4.33
N GLU A 195 -5.04 -30.97 -4.54
CA GLU A 195 -5.53 -32.34 -4.39
C GLU A 195 -6.09 -32.48 -2.98
N MET A 196 -7.42 -32.42 -2.87
CA MET A 196 -8.12 -32.76 -1.65
C MET A 196 -8.06 -34.27 -1.49
N VAL A 197 -7.03 -34.73 -0.78
CA VAL A 197 -6.90 -36.13 -0.37
C VAL A 197 -8.01 -36.41 0.65
N ASN A 198 -9.00 -37.18 0.23
CA ASN A 198 -10.05 -37.69 1.12
C ASN A 198 -9.41 -38.54 2.22
N GLY A 199 -9.36 -38.00 3.44
CA GLY A 199 -9.13 -38.81 4.63
C GLY A 199 -10.31 -39.76 4.85
N PRO A 200 -10.07 -40.99 5.35
CA PRO A 200 -11.11 -42.01 5.53
C PRO A 200 -12.25 -41.62 6.49
N ASP A 201 -12.09 -40.51 7.21
CA ASP A 201 -12.97 -40.13 8.32
C ASP A 201 -13.84 -38.89 8.01
N GLY A 202 -13.78 -38.36 6.78
CA GLY A 202 -14.65 -37.25 6.34
C GLY A 202 -14.38 -35.90 7.02
N GLU A 203 -13.26 -35.76 7.74
CA GLU A 203 -12.90 -34.53 8.45
C GLU A 203 -11.84 -33.75 7.65
N TYR A 204 -12.24 -32.63 7.05
CA TYR A 204 -11.35 -31.72 6.33
C TYR A 204 -10.64 -30.80 7.33
N GLN A 205 -9.36 -31.03 7.61
CA GLN A 205 -8.52 -30.09 8.38
C GLN A 205 -7.72 -29.18 7.44
N ALA A 206 -7.84 -27.86 7.65
CA ALA A 206 -6.99 -26.88 6.99
C ALA A 206 -5.56 -27.03 7.51
N LYS A 207 -4.60 -27.18 6.60
CA LYS A 207 -3.16 -27.15 6.94
C LYS A 207 -2.73 -25.70 7.09
N ASP A 208 -2.25 -25.34 8.28
CA ASP A 208 -1.47 -24.12 8.56
C ASP A 208 -0.03 -24.24 8.01
#